data_AF-A0A536NKP8-F1
#
_entry.id   AF-A0A536NKP8-F1
#
_cell.length_a   1.000
_cell.length_b   1.000
_cell.length_c   1.000
_cell.angle_alpha   90.00
_cell.angle_beta   90.00
_cell.angle_gamma   90.00
#
_symmetry.space_group_name_H-M   'P 1'
#
loop_
_entity.id
_entity.type
_entity.pdbx_description
1 polymer ?
#
loop_
_entity_poly.entity_id
_entity_poly.type
_entity_poly.pdbx_seq_one_letter_code
_entity_poly.pdbx_strand_id
1 'polypeptide(L)' 'MLLVQMGIAPDVAFLRYPITTRYRDIEEALIDCRALFGEGWNEAAGHAVLEQILKRDGDELVFDGGIAVSGVAHWKPQS' A
#
# COMPACT_ATOMS: atom_id res chain seq x y z
N MET A 1 4.49 20.00 5.60
CA MET A 1 5.71 19.65 6.36
C MET A 1 5.87 20.62 7.52
N LEU A 2 5.37 20.27 8.72
CA LEU A 2 5.35 21.17 9.87
C LEU A 2 6.75 21.63 10.31
N LEU A 3 7.73 20.72 10.35
CA LEU A 3 9.10 21.03 10.79
C LEU A 3 9.80 22.05 9.86
N VAL A 4 9.66 21.89 8.54
CA VAL A 4 10.20 22.86 7.58
C VAL A 4 9.49 24.20 7.67
N GLN A 5 8.19 24.23 7.95
CA GLN A 5 7.46 25.48 8.19
C GLN A 5 7.95 26.20 9.46
N MET A 6 8.54 25.48 10.40
CA MET A 6 9.18 26.02 11.60
C MET A 6 10.68 26.37 11.39
N GLY A 7 11.21 26.23 10.17
CA GLY A 7 12.62 26.47 9.87
C GLY A 7 13.57 25.38 10.38
N ILE A 8 13.04 24.23 10.80
CA ILE A 8 13.83 23.08 11.27
C ILE A 8 14.08 22.16 10.08
N ALA A 9 15.35 21.90 9.77
CA ALA A 9 15.74 20.84 8.84
C ALA A 9 15.58 19.48 9.54
N PRO A 10 14.58 18.65 9.18
CA PRO A 10 14.42 17.35 9.82
C PRO A 10 15.53 16.40 9.37
N ASP A 11 16.05 15.63 10.31
CA ASP A 11 16.81 14.43 9.97
C ASP A 11 15.83 13.37 9.46
N VAL A 12 16.01 12.90 8.22
CA VAL A 12 15.08 11.97 7.57
C VAL A 12 15.79 10.68 7.21
N ALA A 13 15.34 9.59 7.81
CA ALA A 13 15.73 8.25 7.38
C ALA A 13 14.77 7.75 6.29
N PHE A 14 15.31 7.23 5.20
CA PHE A 14 14.53 6.59 4.14
C PHE A 14 14.58 5.07 4.27
N LEU A 15 13.41 4.44 4.24
CA LEU A 15 13.24 3.00 4.25
C LEU A 15 12.69 2.54 2.90
N ARG A 16 13.24 1.44 2.38
CA ARG A 16 12.76 0.79 1.16
C ARG A 16 12.20 -0.56 1.55
N TYR A 17 10.98 -0.86 1.13
CA TYR A 17 10.34 -2.14 1.43
C TYR A 17 9.44 -2.59 0.27
N PRO A 18 9.33 -3.90 0.04
CA PRO A 18 8.39 -4.42 -0.95
C PRO A 18 6.95 -4.22 -0.48
N ILE A 19 6.08 -3.83 -1.42
CA ILE A 19 4.63 -3.86 -1.24
C ILE A 19 4.15 -5.21 -1.74
N THR A 20 3.70 -6.06 -0.83
CA THR A 20 3.17 -7.37 -1.16
C THR A 20 1.90 -7.63 -0.37
N THR A 21 0.83 -8.01 -1.07
CA THR A 21 -0.40 -8.51 -0.44
C THR A 21 -0.68 -9.90 -0.98
N ARG A 22 -1.06 -10.81 -0.08
CA ARG A 22 -1.34 -12.21 -0.40
C ARG A 22 -2.81 -12.49 -0.09
N TYR A 23 -3.44 -13.21 -0.99
CA TYR A 23 -4.84 -13.61 -0.93
C TYR A 23 -4.92 -15.11 -1.19
N ARG A 24 -5.85 -15.79 -0.54
CA ARG A 24 -6.12 -17.22 -0.73
C ARG A 24 -6.74 -17.47 -2.11
N ASP A 25 -7.62 -16.56 -2.53
CA ASP A 25 -8.34 -16.62 -3.79
C ASP A 25 -8.76 -15.21 -4.24
N ILE A 26 -9.41 -15.13 -5.40
CA ILE A 26 -9.85 -13.86 -5.99
C ILE A 26 -11.01 -13.23 -5.22
N GLU A 27 -11.84 -14.03 -4.54
CA GLU A 27 -12.98 -13.56 -3.76
C GLU A 27 -12.50 -12.77 -2.53
N GLU A 28 -11.44 -13.26 -1.86
CA GLU A 28 -10.82 -12.53 -0.75
C GLU A 28 -10.29 -11.16 -1.21
N ALA A 29 -9.64 -11.10 -2.38
CA ALA A 29 -9.14 -9.85 -2.95
C ALA A 29 -10.28 -8.88 -3.34
N LEU A 30 -11.41 -9.39 -3.85
CA LEU A 30 -12.59 -8.59 -4.17
C LEU A 30 -13.24 -7.99 -2.93
N ILE A 31 -13.35 -8.75 -1.85
CA ILE A 31 -13.90 -8.27 -0.57
C ILE A 31 -13.06 -7.10 -0.05
N ASP A 32 -11.73 -7.25 -0.06
CA ASP A 32 -10.78 -6.22 0.40
C ASP A 32 -10.89 -4.94 -0.46
N CYS A 33 -10.90 -5.09 -1.79
CA CYS A 33 -11.07 -3.97 -2.71
C CYS A 33 -12.42 -3.25 -2.50
N ARG A 34 -13.51 -4.00 -2.36
CA ARG A 34 -14.84 -3.43 -2.12
C ARG A 34 -14.88 -2.62 -0.82
N ALA A 35 -14.24 -3.11 0.24
CA ALA A 35 -14.15 -2.40 1.51
C ALA A 35 -13.38 -1.07 1.38
N LEU A 36 -12.35 -1.03 0.52
CA LEU A 36 -11.55 0.18 0.29
C LEU A 36 -12.26 1.23 -0.57
N PHE A 37 -12.96 0.83 -1.64
CA PHE A 37 -13.57 1.76 -2.61
C PHE A 37 -15.03 2.12 -2.32
N GLY A 38 -15.73 1.35 -1.46
CA GLY A 38 -17.07 1.70 -0.98
C GLY A 38 -18.14 1.74 -2.07
N GLU A 39 -19.05 2.72 -2.00
CA GLU A 39 -20.24 2.82 -2.89
C GLU A 39 -19.90 2.95 -4.38
N GLY A 40 -18.69 3.39 -4.74
CA GLY A 40 -18.23 3.50 -6.13
C GLY A 40 -17.69 2.19 -6.73
N TRP A 41 -17.73 1.08 -5.99
CA TRP A 41 -17.14 -0.18 -6.43
C TRP A 41 -17.90 -0.83 -7.59
N ASN A 42 -17.18 -1.07 -8.69
CA ASN A 42 -17.67 -1.88 -9.81
C ASN A 42 -17.01 -3.26 -9.76
N GLU A 43 -17.76 -4.26 -9.30
CA GLU A 43 -17.26 -5.61 -9.07
C GLU A 43 -16.72 -6.28 -10.35
N ALA A 44 -17.40 -6.14 -11.48
CA ALA A 44 -16.97 -6.74 -12.74
C ALA A 44 -15.66 -6.13 -13.25
N ALA A 45 -15.51 -4.82 -13.14
CA ALA A 45 -14.27 -4.14 -13.49
C ALA A 45 -13.14 -4.51 -12.51
N GLY A 46 -13.45 -4.60 -11.23
CA GLY A 46 -12.54 -5.04 -10.18
C GLY A 46 -12.00 -6.45 -10.42
N HIS A 47 -12.89 -7.40 -10.71
CA HIS A 47 -12.52 -8.78 -11.03
C HIS A 47 -11.55 -8.85 -12.22
N ALA A 48 -11.89 -8.17 -13.32
CA ALA A 48 -11.06 -8.15 -14.52
C ALA A 48 -9.65 -7.56 -14.28
N VAL A 49 -9.53 -6.56 -13.39
CA VAL A 49 -8.24 -6.00 -12.99
C VAL A 49 -7.47 -6.98 -12.10
N LEU A 50 -8.13 -7.58 -11.10
CA LEU A 50 -7.50 -8.53 -10.18
C LEU A 50 -6.94 -9.76 -10.89
N GLU A 51 -7.65 -10.30 -11.89
CA GLU A 51 -7.15 -11.40 -12.72
C GLU A 51 -5.85 -11.06 -13.47
N GLN A 52 -5.63 -9.77 -13.80
CA GLN A 52 -4.45 -9.33 -14.55
C GLN A 52 -3.25 -9.07 -13.65
N ILE A 53 -3.48 -8.55 -12.43
CA ILE A 53 -2.40 -8.08 -11.56
C ILE A 53 -1.99 -9.10 -10.50
N LEU A 54 -2.88 -10.03 -10.14
CA LEU A 54 -2.57 -11.08 -9.18
C LEU A 54 -1.85 -12.24 -9.86
N LYS A 55 -0.78 -12.72 -9.24
CA LYS A 55 -0.01 -13.87 -9.72
C LYS A 55 -0.11 -15.02 -8.73
N ARG A 56 -0.20 -16.24 -9.24
CA ARG A 56 -0.17 -17.45 -8.39
C ARG A 56 1.24 -17.64 -7.81
N ASP A 57 1.34 -17.83 -6.51
CA ASP A 57 2.55 -18.22 -5.78
C ASP A 57 2.19 -19.28 -4.74
N GLY A 58 2.51 -20.54 -5.04
CA GLY A 58 2.01 -21.69 -4.27
C GLY A 58 0.48 -21.77 -4.29
N ASP A 59 -0.12 -21.88 -3.11
CA ASP A 59 -1.57 -21.95 -2.93
C ASP A 59 -2.25 -20.57 -2.88
N GLU A 60 -1.48 -19.48 -2.99
CA GLU A 60 -1.96 -18.10 -2.83
C GLU A 60 -1.89 -17.31 -4.14
N LEU A 61 -2.67 -16.23 -4.21
CA LEU A 61 -2.57 -15.16 -5.19
C LEU A 61 -1.84 -13.97 -4.56
N VAL A 62 -0.89 -13.40 -5.29
CA VAL A 62 -0.01 -12.34 -4.79
C VAL A 62 -0.12 -11.11 -5.67
N PHE A 63 -0.40 -9.97 -5.04
CA PHE A 63 -0.16 -8.66 -5.62
C PHE A 63 1.27 -8.23 -5.30
N ASP A 64 2.06 -7.97 -6.34
CA ASP A 64 3.39 -7.36 -6.22
C ASP A 64 3.31 -5.88 -6.64
N GLY A 65 3.28 -5.01 -5.64
CA GLY A 65 3.24 -3.55 -5.83
C GLY A 65 4.62 -2.92 -6.04
N GLY A 66 5.68 -3.72 -6.15
CA GLY A 66 7.06 -3.25 -6.27
C GLY A 66 7.61 -2.69 -4.96
N ILE A 67 8.51 -1.70 -5.06
CA ILE A 67 9.20 -1.13 -3.89
C ILE A 67 8.59 0.22 -3.52
N ALA A 68 8.11 0.33 -2.28
CA ALA A 68 7.79 1.61 -1.65
C ALA A 68 9.03 2.26 -1.05
N VAL A 69 9.01 3.58 -0.98
CA VAL A 69 9.96 4.38 -0.20
C VAL A 69 9.17 5.18 0.81
N SER A 70 9.46 4.99 2.09
CA SER A 70 8.92 5.82 3.18
C SER A 70 10.02 6.65 3.83
N GLY A 71 9.70 7.89 4.20
CA GLY A 71 10.59 8.79 4.93
C GLY A 71 10.11 8.95 6.37
N VAL A 72 11.01 8.74 7.33
CA VAL A 72 10.76 8.97 8.76
C VAL A 72 11.52 10.22 9.18
N ALA A 73 10.79 11.31 9.49
CA ALA A 73 11.38 12.51 10.05
C ALA A 73 11.57 12.34 11.55
N HIS A 74 12.83 12.26 12.00
CA HIS A 74 13.15 12.26 13.42
C HIS A 74 13.12 13.69 13.94
N TRP A 75 12.34 13.92 14.99
CA TRP A 75 12.30 15.20 15.68
C TRP A 75 12.17 14.99 17.17
N LYS A 76 13.02 15.69 17.92
CA LYS A 76 12.96 15.80 19.37
C LYS A 76 12.64 17.26 19.71
N PRO A 77 11.49 17.57 20.34
CA PRO A 77 11.19 18.92 20.78
C PRO A 77 12.26 19.43 21.75
N GLN A 78 12.63 20.70 21.64
CA GLN A 78 13.40 21.37 22.69
C GLN A 78 12.39 21.80 23.76
N SER A 79 12.63 21.34 24.99
CA SER A 79 11.88 21.73 26.19
C SER A 79 12.05 23.21 26.49
#